data_AF-A0A497KAD1-F1
#
_entry.id   AF-A0A497KAD1-F1
#
_cell.length_a   1.000
_cell.length_b   1.000
_cell.length_c   1.000
_cell.angle_alpha   90.00
_cell.angle_beta   90.00
_cell.angle_gamma   90.00
#
_symmetry.space_group_name_H-M   'P 1'
#
loop_
_entity.id
_entity.type
_entity.pdbx_description
1 polymer ?
#
loop_
_entity_poly.entity_id
_entity_poly.type
_entity_poly.pdbx_seq_one_letter_code
_entity_poly.pdbx_strand_id
1 'polypeptide(L)'
;MVKPGNIKVFSFDFGGTLAYETTDDHIIFQEVLKELGYSFNQSEIKEAMKHARAWWEHEKDKRIWNGNALKDFHKRMLSYLKLPNPEKLAMQTSKTLPSKLDFKAYSDVKRTLQRLRITSWL
;
A
#
# COMPACT_ATOMS: atom_id res chain seq x y z
N MET A 1 10.76 -7.22 30.28
CA MET A 1 10.13 -5.91 30.03
C MET A 1 11.21 -4.85 29.92
N VAL A 2 11.36 -4.22 28.76
CA VAL A 2 12.32 -3.12 28.56
C VAL A 2 11.74 -1.86 29.22
N LYS A 3 12.49 -1.22 30.14
CA LYS A 3 12.08 0.07 30.70
C LYS A 3 12.20 1.14 29.59
N PRO A 4 11.18 2.00 29.39
CA PRO A 4 11.19 3.00 28.31
C PRO A 4 12.43 3.90 28.28
N GLY A 5 13.04 4.19 29.45
CA GLY A 5 14.22 5.04 29.57
C GLY A 5 15.52 4.50 28.95
N ASN A 6 15.55 3.25 28.47
CA ASN A 6 16.72 2.69 27.78
C ASN A 6 16.53 2.56 26.26
N ILE A 7 15.41 3.01 25.71
CA ILE A 7 15.13 2.95 24.27
C ILE A 7 15.69 4.21 23.61
N LYS A 8 16.74 4.05 22.79
CA LYS A 8 17.42 5.15 22.09
C LYS A 8 16.85 5.43 20.69
N VAL A 9 16.19 4.43 20.09
CA VAL A 9 15.71 4.50 18.70
C VAL A 9 14.31 3.91 18.61
N PHE A 10 13.42 4.66 17.96
CA PHE A 10 12.11 4.18 17.54
C PHE A 10 12.08 4.12 16.01
N SER A 11 11.70 2.97 15.47
CA SER A 11 11.41 2.80 14.04
C SER A 11 9.93 2.55 13.88
N PHE A 12 9.29 3.21 12.92
CA PHE A 12 7.85 3.12 12.67
C PHE A 12 7.60 2.59 11.28
N ASP A 13 6.58 1.75 11.15
CA ASP A 13 5.88 1.62 9.88
C ASP A 13 5.08 2.89 9.62
N PHE A 14 4.78 3.19 8.35
CA PHE A 14 3.98 4.36 7.98
C PHE A 14 2.48 4.03 7.97
N GLY A 15 2.06 3.11 7.10
CA GLY A 15 0.65 2.72 6.94
C GLY A 15 0.13 1.95 8.16
N GLY A 16 -1.10 2.24 8.59
CA GLY A 16 -1.71 1.59 9.76
C GLY A 16 -1.07 1.93 11.11
N THR A 17 -0.01 2.72 11.12
CA THR A 17 0.69 3.16 12.34
C THR A 17 0.70 4.69 12.45
N LEU A 18 1.24 5.39 11.45
CA LEU A 18 1.30 6.85 11.43
C LEU A 18 0.17 7.47 10.61
N ALA A 19 -0.28 6.79 9.56
CA ALA A 19 -1.34 7.24 8.68
C ALA A 19 -2.20 6.09 8.18
N TYR A 20 -3.40 6.43 7.73
CA TYR A 20 -4.31 5.52 7.05
C TYR A 20 -4.68 6.09 5.67
N GLU A 21 -4.98 5.20 4.73
CA GLU A 21 -5.53 5.55 3.42
C GLU A 21 -6.95 6.08 3.60
N THR A 22 -7.26 7.23 3.01
CA THR A 22 -8.59 7.86 3.13
C THR A 22 -9.61 7.25 2.19
N THR A 23 -9.15 6.50 1.19
CA THR A 23 -9.96 5.83 0.19
C THR A 23 -9.40 4.43 -0.03
N ASP A 24 -10.27 3.42 -0.04
CA ASP A 24 -9.84 2.05 -0.23
C ASP A 24 -9.13 1.86 -1.58
N ASP A 25 -7.97 1.19 -1.57
CA ASP A 25 -7.13 0.91 -2.74
C ASP A 25 -7.91 0.43 -3.99
N HIS A 26 -8.90 -0.45 -3.80
CA HIS A 26 -9.67 -1.04 -4.89
C HIS A 26 -10.51 0.00 -5.65
N ILE A 27 -10.94 1.07 -4.96
CA ILE A 27 -11.67 2.19 -5.57
C ILE A 27 -10.72 2.99 -6.46
N ILE A 28 -9.56 3.37 -5.92
CA ILE A 28 -8.56 4.13 -6.67
C ILE A 28 -8.05 3.32 -7.87
N PHE A 29 -7.85 2.01 -7.69
CA PHE A 29 -7.43 1.13 -8.79
C PHE A 29 -8.49 1.04 -9.90
N GLN A 30 -9.78 0.99 -9.53
CA GLN A 30 -10.87 1.05 -10.51
C GLN A 30 -10.83 2.36 -11.32
N GLU A 31 -10.61 3.49 -10.65
CA GLU A 31 -10.51 4.80 -11.31
C GLU A 31 -9.34 4.86 -12.29
N VAL A 32 -8.17 4.35 -11.89
CA VAL A 32 -6.99 4.26 -12.77
C VAL A 32 -7.30 3.40 -14.00
N LEU A 33 -7.97 2.26 -13.83
CA LEU A 33 -8.36 1.43 -14.97
C LEU A 33 -9.36 2.14 -15.89
N LYS A 34 -10.31 2.88 -15.31
CA LYS A 34 -11.29 3.68 -16.06
C LYS A 34 -10.60 4.76 -16.91
N GLU A 35 -9.60 5.45 -16.36
CA GLU A 35 -8.79 6.42 -17.10
C GLU A 35 -7.99 5.79 -18.25
N LEU A 36 -7.61 4.52 -18.10
CA LEU A 36 -6.94 3.73 -19.14
C LEU A 36 -7.91 3.10 -20.16
N GLY A 37 -9.20 3.39 -20.06
CA GLY A 37 -10.24 2.91 -20.98
C GLY A 37 -10.83 1.54 -20.62
N TYR A 38 -10.60 1.03 -19.41
CA TYR A 38 -11.12 -0.25 -18.95
C TYR A 38 -12.18 -0.06 -17.86
N SER A 39 -13.34 -0.68 -18.04
CA SER A 39 -14.45 -0.61 -17.08
C SER A 39 -14.62 -1.96 -16.40
N PHE A 40 -14.55 -1.95 -15.07
CA PHE A 40 -14.86 -3.08 -14.19
C PHE A 40 -15.69 -2.57 -13.04
N ASN A 41 -16.50 -3.42 -12.43
CA ASN A 41 -17.18 -3.07 -11.19
C ASN A 41 -16.28 -3.28 -9.97
N GLN A 42 -16.69 -2.72 -8.82
CA GLN A 42 -15.91 -2.79 -7.58
C GLN A 42 -15.69 -4.22 -7.09
N SER A 43 -16.63 -5.13 -7.32
CA SER A 43 -16.51 -6.54 -6.92
C SER A 43 -15.41 -7.26 -7.70
N GLU A 44 -15.35 -7.03 -9.02
CA GLU A 44 -14.29 -7.59 -9.88
C GLU A 44 -12.90 -7.12 -9.46
N ILE A 45 -12.76 -5.83 -9.13
CA ILE A 45 -11.47 -5.29 -8.64
C ILE A 45 -11.11 -5.87 -7.28
N LYS A 46 -12.08 -6.00 -6.36
CA LYS A 46 -11.85 -6.63 -5.04
C LYS A 46 -11.36 -8.06 -5.17
N GLU A 47 -11.98 -8.87 -6.03
CA GLU A 47 -11.55 -10.26 -6.25
C GLU A 47 -10.16 -10.34 -6.90
N ALA A 48 -9.86 -9.45 -7.87
CA ALA A 48 -8.53 -9.37 -8.46
C ALA A 48 -7.47 -8.98 -7.41
N MET A 49 -7.76 -8.01 -6.54
CA MET A 49 -6.89 -7.63 -5.42
C MET A 49 -6.70 -8.78 -4.44
N LYS A 50 -7.76 -9.48 -4.07
CA LYS A 50 -7.69 -10.64 -3.18
C LYS A 50 -6.79 -11.72 -3.76
N HIS A 51 -6.89 -11.99 -5.06
CA HIS A 51 -6.01 -12.93 -5.73
C HIS A 51 -4.53 -12.50 -5.68
N ALA A 52 -4.25 -11.22 -5.97
CA ALA A 52 -2.89 -10.69 -5.89
C ALA A 52 -2.34 -10.66 -4.45
N ARG A 53 -3.18 -10.34 -3.45
CA ARG A 53 -2.83 -10.41 -2.02
C ARG A 53 -2.50 -11.83 -1.59
N ALA A 54 -3.30 -12.82 -2.00
CA ALA A 54 -3.02 -14.22 -1.72
C ALA A 54 -1.63 -14.60 -2.26
N TRP A 55 -1.26 -14.16 -3.46
CA TRP A 55 0.11 -14.35 -3.94
C TRP A 55 1.16 -13.65 -3.07
N TRP A 56 0.96 -12.38 -2.73
CA TRP A 56 1.92 -11.63 -1.91
C TRP A 56 2.15 -12.27 -0.54
N GLU A 57 1.11 -12.81 0.09
CA GLU A 57 1.21 -13.53 1.36
C GLU A 57 2.17 -14.73 1.29
N HIS A 58 2.32 -15.37 0.13
CA HIS A 58 3.27 -16.48 -0.08
C HIS A 58 4.69 -16.00 -0.40
N GLU A 59 4.86 -14.76 -0.85
CA GLU A 59 6.15 -14.21 -1.28
C GLU A 59 6.83 -13.30 -0.25
N LYS A 60 6.06 -12.70 0.66
CA LYS A 60 6.53 -11.66 1.57
C LYS A 60 7.70 -12.08 2.47
N ASP A 61 7.86 -13.38 2.73
CA ASP A 61 8.99 -13.92 3.51
C ASP A 61 10.30 -13.96 2.71
N LYS A 62 10.23 -13.88 1.38
CA LYS A 62 11.36 -14.01 0.45
C LYS A 62 11.67 -12.72 -0.28
N ARG A 63 10.75 -11.74 -0.24
CA ARG A 63 10.81 -10.51 -1.05
C ARG A 63 10.43 -9.30 -0.21
N ILE A 64 11.12 -8.19 -0.49
CA ILE A 64 10.80 -6.89 0.10
C ILE A 64 9.72 -6.21 -0.74
N TRP A 65 8.73 -5.60 -0.10
CA TRP A 65 7.75 -4.75 -0.76
C TRP A 65 8.43 -3.49 -1.33
N ASN A 66 8.49 -3.39 -2.65
CA ASN A 66 9.12 -2.29 -3.38
C ASN A 66 8.42 -2.09 -4.73
N GLY A 67 8.91 -1.16 -5.56
CA GLY A 67 8.30 -0.88 -6.87
C GLY A 67 8.22 -2.10 -7.80
N ASN A 68 9.18 -3.03 -7.74
CA ASN A 68 9.13 -4.27 -8.54
C ASN A 68 8.06 -5.23 -8.00
N ALA A 69 7.96 -5.39 -6.68
CA ALA A 69 6.90 -6.18 -6.05
C ALA A 69 5.50 -5.60 -6.35
N LEU A 70 5.36 -4.27 -6.30
CA LEU A 70 4.13 -3.57 -6.68
C LEU A 70 3.76 -3.80 -8.14
N LYS A 71 4.74 -3.72 -9.06
CA LYS A 71 4.53 -4.03 -10.48
C LYS A 71 4.04 -5.48 -10.67
N ASP A 72 4.65 -6.44 -9.99
CA ASP A 72 4.24 -7.85 -10.07
C ASP A 72 2.84 -8.08 -9.49
N PHE A 73 2.52 -7.41 -8.38
CA PHE A 73 1.19 -7.41 -7.78
C PHE A 73 0.14 -6.90 -8.78
N HIS A 74 0.40 -5.74 -9.40
CA HIS A 74 -0.49 -5.17 -10.42
C HIS A 74 -0.61 -6.10 -11.63
N LYS A 75 0.50 -6.68 -12.12
CA LYS A 75 0.48 -7.64 -13.25
C LYS A 75 -0.47 -8.80 -12.96
N ARG A 76 -0.45 -9.35 -11.74
CA ARG A 76 -1.34 -10.44 -11.33
C ARG A 76 -2.81 -10.04 -11.29
N MET A 77 -3.12 -8.86 -10.74
CA MET A 77 -4.48 -8.33 -10.78
C MET A 77 -4.98 -8.20 -12.22
N LEU A 78 -4.18 -7.59 -13.09
CA LEU A 78 -4.55 -7.30 -14.48
C LEU A 78 -4.70 -8.59 -15.29
N SER A 79 -3.86 -9.60 -15.03
CA SER A 79 -4.00 -10.94 -15.60
C SER A 79 -5.28 -11.64 -15.14
N TYR A 80 -5.64 -11.51 -13.85
CA TYR A 80 -6.89 -12.06 -13.32
C TYR A 80 -8.12 -11.43 -13.98
N LEU A 81 -8.09 -10.12 -14.21
CA LEU A 81 -9.10 -9.37 -14.95
C LEU A 81 -9.07 -9.64 -16.48
N LYS A 82 -8.19 -10.53 -16.94
CA LYS A 82 -8.03 -10.93 -18.36
C LYS A 82 -7.75 -9.75 -19.29
N LEU A 83 -7.08 -8.72 -18.80
CA LEU A 83 -6.71 -7.56 -19.60
C LEU A 83 -5.58 -7.90 -20.58
N PRO A 84 -5.60 -7.32 -21.79
CA PRO A 84 -4.55 -7.53 -22.77
C PRO A 84 -3.24 -6.88 -22.30
N ASN A 85 -2.11 -7.54 -22.58
CA ASN A 85 -0.76 -7.04 -22.25
C ASN A 85 -0.61 -6.60 -20.77
N PRO A 86 -0.89 -7.48 -19.80
CA PRO A 86 -0.91 -7.14 -18.37
C PRO A 86 0.42 -6.58 -17.87
N GLU A 87 1.54 -6.92 -18.51
CA GLU A 87 2.87 -6.41 -18.16
C GLU A 87 3.03 -4.92 -18.46
N LYS A 88 2.55 -4.46 -19.62
CA LYS A 88 2.59 -3.04 -19.98
C LYS A 88 1.66 -2.24 -19.08
N LEU A 89 0.45 -2.75 -18.84
CA LEU A 89 -0.53 -2.11 -17.96
C LEU A 89 0.00 -2.05 -16.51
N ALA A 90 0.65 -3.11 -16.01
CA ALA A 90 1.22 -3.13 -14.68
C ALA A 90 2.30 -2.05 -14.49
N MET A 91 3.15 -1.84 -15.51
CA MET A 91 4.14 -0.77 -15.48
C MET A 91 3.51 0.62 -15.43
N GLN A 92 2.37 0.82 -16.10
CA GLN A 92 1.65 2.09 -16.05
C GLN A 92 0.96 2.29 -14.70
N THR A 93 0.15 1.32 -14.27
CA THR A 93 -0.64 1.43 -13.04
C THR A 93 0.25 1.50 -11.79
N SER A 94 1.39 0.79 -11.75
CA SER A 94 2.32 0.86 -10.60
C SER A 94 3.02 2.21 -10.45
N LYS A 95 3.05 3.03 -11.51
CA LYS A 95 3.56 4.41 -11.46
C LYS A 95 2.46 5.41 -11.12
N THR A 96 1.24 5.18 -11.61
CA THR A 96 0.11 6.10 -11.45
C THR A 96 -0.60 5.96 -10.11
N LEU A 97 -0.80 4.73 -9.62
CA LEU A 97 -1.55 4.48 -8.39
C LEU A 97 -0.97 5.22 -7.18
N PRO A 98 0.35 5.19 -6.90
CA PRO A 98 0.90 5.82 -5.70
C PRO A 98 0.63 7.33 -5.60
N SER A 99 0.55 8.04 -6.73
CA SER A 99 0.25 9.48 -6.75
C SER A 99 -1.22 9.82 -6.53
N LYS A 100 -2.10 8.82 -6.61
CA LYS A 100 -3.54 8.97 -6.38
C LYS A 100 -3.98 8.49 -5.00
N LEU A 101 -3.12 7.76 -4.28
CA LEU A 101 -3.34 7.41 -2.89
C LEU A 101 -3.33 8.67 -2.05
N ASP A 102 -4.33 8.81 -1.19
CA ASP A 102 -4.43 9.89 -0.23
C ASP A 102 -4.35 9.33 1.19
N PHE A 103 -3.62 10.03 2.06
CA PHE A 103 -3.29 9.56 3.39
C PHE A 103 -3.59 10.63 4.42
N LYS A 104 -4.15 10.20 5.55
CA LYS A 104 -4.37 11.05 6.70
C LYS A 104 -3.70 10.46 7.93
N ALA A 105 -2.99 11.30 8.67
CA ALA A 105 -2.41 10.90 9.95
C ALA A 105 -3.50 10.64 10.99
N TYR A 106 -3.28 9.67 11.88
CA TYR A 106 -4.13 9.52 13.07
C TYR A 106 -4.02 10.76 13.97
N SER A 107 -5.10 11.07 14.71
CA SER A 107 -5.24 12.34 15.44
C SER A 107 -4.21 12.52 16.56
N ASP A 108 -3.65 11.42 17.08
CA ASP A 108 -2.71 11.39 18.19
C ASP A 108 -1.24 11.35 17.75
N VAL A 109 -0.95 11.00 16.49
CA VAL A 109 0.41 10.78 15.95
C VAL A 109 1.34 11.96 16.24
N LYS A 110 0.88 13.20 16.00
CA LYS A 110 1.69 14.40 16.26
C LYS A 110 2.11 14.51 17.72
N ARG A 111 1.16 14.31 18.65
CA ARG A 111 1.42 14.37 20.09
C ARG A 111 2.34 13.24 20.54
N THR A 112 2.13 12.04 20.02
CA THR A 112 2.94 10.86 20.35
C THR A 112 4.39 11.03 19.90
N LEU A 113 4.62 11.45 18.64
CA LEU A 113 5.97 11.70 18.13
C LEU A 113 6.69 12.82 18.89
N GLN A 114 5.98 13.88 19.29
CA GLN A 114 6.56 14.95 20.12
C GLN A 114 7.04 14.45 21.48
N ARG A 115 6.27 13.59 22.16
CA ARG A 115 6.65 13.00 23.44
C ARG A 115 7.87 12.08 23.32
N LEU A 116 7.87 11.21 22.31
CA LEU A 116 9.00 10.31 22.05
C LEU A 116 10.28 11.09 21.74
N ARG A 117 10.18 12.20 21.01
CA ARG A 117 11.31 13.09 20.74
C ARG A 117 11.83 13.79 22.00
N ILE A 118 10.98 14.16 22.96
CA ILE A 118 11.43 14.79 24.22
C ILE A 118 12.14 13.77 25.12
N THR A 119 11.71 12.50 25.08
CA THR A 119 12.28 11.44 25.92
C THR A 119 13.66 10.96 25.44
N SER A 120 14.05 11.24 24.19
CA SER A 120 15.34 10.80 23.61
C SER A 120 16.53 11.74 23.91
N TRP A 121 16.31 12.85 24.63
CA TRP A 121 17.33 13.84 25.01
C TRP A 121 17.58 13.93 26.53
N LEU A 122 16.90 13.09 27.32
CA LEU A 122 17.12 12.91 28.76
C LEU A 122 17.77 11.56 29.00
#